data_AF-A0A840RVD7-F1
#
_entry.id   AF-A0A840RVD7-F1
#
_cell.length_a   1.000
_cell.length_b   1.000
_cell.length_c   1.000
_cell.angle_alpha   90.00
_cell.angle_beta   90.00
_cell.angle_gamma   90.00
#
_symmetry.space_group_name_H-M   'P 1'
#
loop_
_entity.id
_entity.type
_entity.pdbx_description
1 polymer ?
#
loop_
_entity_poly.entity_id
_entity_poly.type
_entity_poly.pdbx_seq_one_letter_code
_entity_poly.pdbx_strand_id
1 'polypeptide(L)'
;MPDQRCPSHEQGQPEIQHVLVYLVNSKLKFEGYVTSIFASLAKNPVLRKISQKITDTYNADKSFYDKKRPILRRDKAGNIISGSETEILKYAEQIFERTGPKVFNEVLKTERPDYYEVYNNIVLSDFMKLIANSPYEIKIRDVLEHYVPFYEKAPITIGNANSWETNR
;
A
#
# COMPACT_ATOMS: atom_id res chain seq x y z
N MET A 1 30.62 33.59 33.35
CA MET A 1 30.25 32.52 32.38
C MET A 1 28.75 32.57 32.18
N PRO A 2 28.24 32.88 30.99
CA PRO A 2 26.81 32.88 30.72
C PRO A 2 26.34 31.48 30.26
N ASP A 3 25.31 31.01 30.94
CA ASP A 3 24.54 29.79 30.71
C ASP A 3 23.77 29.91 29.38
N GLN A 4 24.22 29.18 28.35
CA GLN A 4 23.52 29.07 27.06
C GLN A 4 22.41 28.02 27.17
N ARG A 5 21.20 28.47 27.54
CA ARG A 5 19.98 27.68 27.32
C ARG A 5 19.65 27.66 25.82
N CYS A 6 19.72 26.47 25.22
CA CYS A 6 19.29 26.22 23.85
C CYS A 6 17.82 26.62 23.64
N PRO A 7 17.47 27.25 22.50
CA PRO A 7 16.09 27.55 22.18
C PRO A 7 15.32 26.26 21.88
N SER A 8 14.12 26.16 22.46
CA SER A 8 13.15 25.10 22.20
C SER A 8 12.77 25.10 20.72
N HIS A 9 13.23 24.08 19.98
CA HIS A 9 12.73 23.76 18.66
C HIS A 9 11.21 23.50 18.76
N GLU A 10 10.44 24.31 18.04
CA GLU A 10 9.05 24.02 17.70
C GLU A 10 8.96 22.59 17.19
N GLN A 11 8.16 21.78 17.89
CA GLN A 11 7.88 20.41 17.50
C GLN A 11 7.03 20.44 16.23
N GLY A 12 7.70 20.43 15.08
CA GLY A 12 7.10 19.96 13.83
C GLY A 12 6.49 18.58 14.06
N GLN A 13 5.27 18.38 13.57
CA GLN A 13 4.58 17.09 13.64
C GLN A 13 5.54 15.99 13.14
N PRO A 14 5.62 14.83 13.82
CA PRO A 14 6.52 13.77 13.41
C PRO A 14 6.17 13.37 11.97
N GLU A 15 7.13 13.59 11.06
CA GLU A 15 7.01 13.26 9.66
C GLU A 15 6.73 11.76 9.53
N ILE A 16 5.49 11.44 9.16
CA ILE A 16 5.03 10.05 9.14
C ILE A 16 5.58 9.39 7.89
N GLN A 17 6.72 8.70 8.04
CA GLN A 17 7.32 7.89 6.99
C GLN A 17 6.40 6.72 6.65
N HIS A 18 5.95 6.67 5.40
CA HIS A 18 5.19 5.57 4.83
C HIS A 18 5.88 5.11 3.57
N VAL A 19 6.11 3.81 3.47
CA VAL A 19 6.57 3.17 2.26
C VAL A 19 5.43 2.31 1.74
N LEU A 20 5.02 2.50 0.50
CA LEU A 20 3.96 1.70 -0.11
C LEU A 20 4.33 1.14 -1.48
N VAL A 21 3.64 0.06 -1.83
CA VAL A 21 3.69 -0.59 -3.14
C VAL A 21 2.32 -0.44 -3.79
N TYR A 22 2.28 0.07 -5.02
CA TYR A 22 1.05 0.18 -5.81
C TYR A 22 0.91 -1.01 -6.78
N LEU A 23 -0.29 -1.55 -6.95
CA LEU A 23 -0.56 -2.70 -7.81
C LEU A 23 -1.86 -2.52 -8.59
N VAL A 24 -1.83 -2.93 -9.85
CA VAL A 24 -3.03 -3.18 -10.66
C VAL A 24 -3.24 -4.70 -10.76
N ASN A 25 -4.36 -5.19 -10.25
CA ASN A 25 -4.76 -6.60 -10.33
C ASN A 25 -6.07 -6.73 -11.13
N SER A 26 -5.94 -7.11 -12.40
CA SER A 26 -7.06 -7.22 -13.34
C SER A 26 -8.07 -8.30 -12.97
N LYS A 27 -7.64 -9.40 -12.33
CA LYS A 27 -8.54 -10.50 -11.93
C LYS A 27 -9.49 -10.09 -10.81
N LEU A 28 -9.03 -9.23 -9.91
CA LEU A 28 -9.82 -8.71 -8.79
C LEU A 28 -10.33 -7.29 -9.03
N LYS A 29 -10.13 -6.75 -10.25
CA LYS A 29 -10.46 -5.36 -10.63
C LYS A 29 -9.99 -4.34 -9.58
N PHE A 30 -8.81 -4.59 -9.01
CA PHE A 30 -8.24 -3.77 -7.95
C PHE A 30 -7.11 -2.91 -8.51
N GLU A 31 -7.11 -1.65 -8.12
CA GLU A 31 -6.04 -0.70 -8.38
C GLU A 31 -5.83 0.14 -7.12
N GLY A 32 -4.59 0.20 -6.64
CA GLY A 32 -4.23 0.91 -5.42
C GLY A 32 -3.02 0.33 -4.70
N TYR A 33 -2.75 0.82 -3.50
CA TYR A 33 -1.67 0.36 -2.66
C TYR A 33 -1.95 -1.01 -2.02
N VAL A 34 -0.96 -1.90 -1.98
CA VAL A 34 -1.10 -3.23 -1.36
C VAL A 34 -0.72 -3.22 0.12
N THR A 35 -1.28 -4.17 0.86
CA THR A 35 -1.04 -4.32 2.31
C THR A 35 0.11 -5.29 2.63
N SER A 36 0.74 -5.90 1.63
CA SER A 36 1.78 -6.93 1.82
C SER A 36 3.16 -6.37 2.11
N ILE A 37 3.46 -5.16 1.64
CA ILE A 37 4.75 -4.50 1.80
C ILE A 37 4.47 -3.04 2.13
N PHE A 38 4.60 -2.69 3.42
CA PHE A 38 4.56 -1.31 3.86
C PHE A 38 5.46 -1.11 5.09
N ALA A 39 5.93 0.11 5.29
CA ALA A 39 6.64 0.52 6.49
C ALA A 39 5.92 1.69 7.16
N SER A 40 5.98 1.74 8.50
CA SER A 40 5.38 2.80 9.29
C SER A 40 6.09 2.99 10.61
N LEU A 41 6.11 4.21 11.12
CA LEU A 41 6.48 4.48 12.51
C LEU A 41 5.47 3.86 13.50
N ALA A 42 5.95 3.58 14.72
CA ALA A 42 5.08 3.15 15.81
C ALA A 42 4.00 4.20 16.10
N LYS A 43 2.82 3.74 16.54
CA LYS A 43 1.65 4.59 16.87
C LYS A 43 1.13 5.42 15.69
N ASN A 44 1.32 4.95 14.46
CA ASN A 44 0.77 5.60 13.28
C ASN A 44 -0.77 5.76 13.39
N PRO A 45 -1.31 6.99 13.33
CA PRO A 45 -2.74 7.23 13.47
C PRO A 45 -3.57 6.64 12.33
N VAL A 46 -3.02 6.56 11.11
CA VAL A 46 -3.67 5.97 9.94
C VAL A 46 -3.83 4.47 10.12
N LEU A 47 -2.78 3.77 10.59
CA LEU A 47 -2.87 2.33 10.87
C LEU A 47 -3.88 2.03 11.97
N ARG A 48 -3.96 2.87 13.01
CA ARG A 48 -5.01 2.74 14.05
C ARG A 48 -6.41 2.87 13.44
N LYS A 49 -6.62 3.81 12.51
CA LYS A 49 -7.89 3.97 11.80
C LYS A 49 -8.20 2.80 10.87
N ILE A 50 -7.19 2.23 10.21
CA ILE A 50 -7.33 0.98 9.43
C ILE A 50 -7.79 -0.15 10.34
N SER A 51 -7.12 -0.37 11.48
CA SER A 51 -7.51 -1.39 12.46
C SER A 51 -8.94 -1.16 12.99
N GLN A 52 -9.31 0.10 13.26
CA GLN A 52 -10.67 0.44 13.68
C GLN A 52 -11.69 0.07 12.60
N LYS A 53 -11.47 0.49 11.35
CA LYS A 53 -12.36 0.20 10.22
C LYS A 53 -12.53 -1.30 9.98
N ILE A 54 -11.45 -2.07 10.09
CA ILE A 54 -11.50 -3.55 10.01
C ILE A 54 -12.36 -4.11 11.16
N THR A 55 -12.17 -3.61 12.38
CA THR A 55 -12.93 -4.05 13.56
C THR A 55 -14.41 -3.72 13.41
N ASP A 56 -14.75 -2.53 12.93
CA ASP A 56 -16.13 -2.11 12.68
C ASP A 56 -16.78 -2.98 11.60
N THR A 57 -16.04 -3.26 10.52
CA THR A 57 -16.50 -4.14 9.43
C THR A 57 -16.73 -5.57 9.92
N TYR A 58 -15.85 -6.09 10.79
CA TYR A 58 -16.04 -7.39 11.43
C TYR A 58 -17.29 -7.41 12.31
N ASN A 59 -17.47 -6.39 13.15
CA ASN A 59 -18.61 -6.32 14.06
C ASN A 59 -19.95 -6.16 13.34
N ALA A 60 -19.97 -5.45 12.21
CA ALA A 60 -21.16 -5.23 11.40
C ALA A 60 -21.63 -6.50 10.67
N ASP A 61 -20.74 -7.44 10.34
CA ASP A 61 -21.09 -8.67 9.64
C ASP A 61 -20.21 -9.85 10.06
N LYS A 62 -20.42 -10.29 11.30
CA LYS A 62 -19.78 -11.49 11.85
C LYS A 62 -20.17 -12.75 11.08
N SER A 63 -21.39 -12.77 10.53
CA SER A 63 -21.94 -13.92 9.80
C SER A 63 -21.10 -14.34 8.59
N PHE A 64 -20.37 -13.39 7.98
CA PHE A 64 -19.44 -13.70 6.91
C PHE A 64 -18.32 -14.65 7.36
N TYR A 65 -17.79 -14.46 8.57
CA TYR A 65 -16.67 -15.22 9.12
C TYR A 65 -17.08 -16.60 9.64
N ASP A 66 -18.36 -16.79 9.92
CA ASP A 66 -18.92 -18.10 10.29
C ASP A 66 -19.13 -19.02 9.06
N LYS A 67 -19.08 -18.47 7.84
CA LYS A 67 -19.22 -19.24 6.61
C LYS A 67 -17.94 -20.02 6.33
N LYS A 68 -18.09 -21.28 5.90
CA LYS A 68 -16.97 -22.08 5.43
C LYS A 68 -16.38 -21.46 4.16
N ARG A 69 -15.06 -21.33 4.12
CA ARG A 69 -14.32 -20.93 2.92
C ARG A 69 -14.60 -21.91 1.77
N PRO A 70 -14.93 -21.43 0.56
CA PRO A 70 -15.11 -22.30 -0.60
C PRO A 70 -13.77 -22.96 -1.01
N ILE A 71 -13.83 -24.20 -1.50
CA ILE A 71 -12.66 -25.01 -1.86
C ILE A 71 -12.76 -25.40 -3.34
N LEU A 72 -11.70 -25.13 -4.12
CA LEU A 72 -11.52 -25.66 -5.47
C LEU A 72 -10.57 -26.85 -5.38
N ARG A 73 -10.94 -27.98 -5.94
CA ARG A 73 -10.02 -29.10 -6.14
C ARG A 73 -9.72 -29.26 -7.62
N ARG A 74 -8.45 -29.46 -7.93
CA ARG A 74 -7.98 -29.78 -9.27
C ARG A 74 -7.28 -31.13 -9.28
N ASP A 75 -7.31 -31.81 -10.41
CA ASP A 75 -6.52 -33.01 -10.64
C ASP A 75 -5.05 -32.65 -10.94
N LYS A 76 -4.21 -33.67 -11.17
CA LYS A 76 -2.80 -33.48 -11.52
C LYS A 76 -2.60 -32.76 -12.87
N ALA A 77 -3.62 -32.73 -13.72
CA ALA A 77 -3.61 -32.05 -15.02
C ALA A 77 -4.15 -30.61 -14.95
N GLY A 78 -4.61 -30.17 -13.78
CA GLY A 78 -5.16 -28.82 -13.56
C GLY A 78 -6.66 -28.68 -13.84
N ASN A 79 -7.36 -29.77 -14.21
CA ASN A 79 -8.81 -29.74 -14.43
C ASN A 79 -9.56 -29.66 -13.10
N ILE A 80 -10.67 -28.93 -13.07
CA ILE A 80 -11.51 -28.80 -11.87
C ILE A 80 -12.23 -30.12 -11.61
N ILE A 81 -11.99 -30.69 -10.42
CA ILE A 81 -12.69 -31.89 -9.92
C ILE A 81 -13.95 -31.49 -9.14
N SER A 82 -13.87 -30.41 -8.35
CA SER A 82 -14.99 -29.94 -7.52
C SER A 82 -14.78 -28.48 -7.08
N GLY A 83 -15.88 -27.81 -6.77
CA GLY A 83 -15.91 -26.39 -6.41
C GLY A 83 -16.08 -25.48 -7.63
N SER A 84 -16.18 -24.18 -7.38
CA SER A 84 -16.36 -23.16 -8.40
C SER A 84 -15.27 -22.10 -8.32
N GLU A 85 -14.62 -21.82 -9.46
CA GLU A 85 -13.68 -20.71 -9.57
C GLU A 85 -14.36 -19.38 -9.27
N THR A 86 -15.60 -19.19 -9.75
CA THR A 86 -16.37 -17.97 -9.53
C THR A 86 -16.67 -17.73 -8.06
N GLU A 87 -17.03 -18.78 -7.31
CA GLU A 87 -17.29 -18.65 -5.87
C GLU A 87 -16.03 -18.28 -5.08
N ILE A 88 -14.87 -18.79 -5.49
CA ILE A 88 -13.59 -18.47 -4.84
C ILE A 88 -13.14 -17.07 -5.17
N LEU A 89 -13.30 -16.63 -6.42
CA LEU A 89 -13.01 -15.25 -6.80
C LEU A 89 -13.90 -14.28 -6.01
N LYS A 90 -15.20 -14.58 -5.89
CA LYS A 90 -16.13 -13.78 -5.08
C LYS A 90 -15.76 -13.77 -3.60
N TYR A 91 -15.40 -14.92 -3.02
CA TYR A 91 -14.94 -14.97 -1.64
C TYR A 91 -13.63 -14.18 -1.44
N ALA A 92 -12.69 -14.28 -2.38
CA ALA A 92 -11.44 -13.52 -2.34
C ALA A 92 -11.70 -12.01 -2.42
N GLU A 93 -12.59 -11.58 -3.30
CA GLU A 93 -13.04 -10.19 -3.39
C GLU A 93 -13.63 -9.72 -2.04
N GLN A 94 -14.56 -10.48 -1.45
CA GLN A 94 -15.15 -10.15 -0.15
C GLN A 94 -14.11 -10.05 0.99
N ILE A 95 -13.06 -10.87 0.97
CA ILE A 95 -11.95 -10.74 1.92
C ILE A 95 -11.16 -9.45 1.67
N PHE A 96 -10.86 -9.15 0.40
CA PHE A 96 -10.19 -7.91 0.00
C PHE A 96 -10.94 -6.66 0.48
N GLU A 97 -12.27 -6.69 0.41
CA GLU A 97 -13.13 -5.60 0.85
C GLU A 97 -13.19 -5.43 2.37
N ARG A 98 -12.95 -6.48 3.14
CA ARG A 98 -13.13 -6.47 4.61
C ARG A 98 -11.85 -6.27 5.40
N THR A 99 -10.76 -6.84 4.94
CA THR A 99 -9.48 -6.84 5.67
C THR A 99 -8.28 -6.54 4.78
N GLY A 100 -8.51 -6.37 3.47
CA GLY A 100 -7.46 -6.28 2.47
C GLY A 100 -7.18 -4.86 1.99
N PRO A 101 -6.54 -4.76 0.80
CA PRO A 101 -6.15 -3.49 0.21
C PRO A 101 -7.28 -2.48 0.05
N LYS A 102 -8.54 -2.90 -0.13
CA LYS A 102 -9.64 -1.93 -0.30
C LYS A 102 -9.83 -1.06 0.94
N VAL A 103 -9.87 -1.66 2.14
CA VAL A 103 -9.98 -0.92 3.41
C VAL A 103 -8.77 -0.03 3.63
N PHE A 104 -7.58 -0.56 3.32
CA PHE A 104 -6.33 0.18 3.43
C PHE A 104 -6.36 1.46 2.59
N ASN A 105 -6.73 1.35 1.31
CA ASN A 105 -6.79 2.48 0.39
C ASN A 105 -7.91 3.45 0.75
N GLU A 106 -9.08 2.98 1.18
CA GLU A 106 -10.19 3.84 1.62
C GLU A 106 -9.78 4.75 2.79
N VAL A 107 -9.17 4.17 3.82
CA VAL A 107 -8.70 4.93 4.98
C VAL A 107 -7.54 5.83 4.59
N LEU A 108 -6.58 5.34 3.80
CA LEU A 108 -5.43 6.14 3.39
C LEU A 108 -5.85 7.36 2.55
N LYS A 109 -6.78 7.18 1.61
CA LYS A 109 -7.34 8.27 0.80
C LYS A 109 -8.08 9.31 1.65
N THR A 110 -8.79 8.86 2.68
CA THR A 110 -9.54 9.75 3.58
C THR A 110 -8.62 10.52 4.52
N GLU A 111 -7.63 9.84 5.08
CA GLU A 111 -6.80 10.36 6.18
C GLU A 111 -5.56 11.09 5.70
N ARG A 112 -5.00 10.69 4.56
CA ARG A 112 -3.79 11.23 3.96
C ARG A 112 -3.93 11.32 2.44
N PRO A 113 -4.89 12.12 1.92
CA PRO A 113 -5.06 12.32 0.48
C PRO A 113 -3.79 12.90 -0.17
N ASP A 114 -3.05 13.72 0.57
CA ASP A 114 -1.76 14.29 0.17
C ASP A 114 -0.73 13.23 -0.21
N TYR A 115 -0.74 12.08 0.49
CA TYR A 115 0.13 10.95 0.23
C TYR A 115 -0.48 9.95 -0.74
N TYR A 116 -1.79 9.70 -0.63
CA TYR A 116 -2.50 8.75 -1.49
C TYR A 116 -2.43 9.13 -2.97
N GLU A 117 -2.52 10.43 -3.26
CA GLU A 117 -2.52 10.94 -4.63
C GLU A 117 -1.10 11.08 -5.21
N VAL A 118 -0.04 10.80 -4.44
CA VAL A 118 1.35 10.86 -4.92
C VAL A 118 1.55 9.96 -6.13
N TYR A 119 0.97 8.75 -6.13
CA TYR A 119 1.03 7.85 -7.29
C TYR A 119 0.30 8.40 -8.52
N ASN A 120 -0.88 9.00 -8.33
CA ASN A 120 -1.64 9.59 -9.43
C ASN A 120 -0.90 10.77 -10.07
N ASN A 121 -0.14 11.52 -9.26
CA ASN A 121 0.76 12.55 -9.76
C ASN A 121 1.95 11.98 -10.57
N ILE A 122 2.31 10.69 -10.42
CA ILE A 122 3.31 9.99 -11.27
C ILE A 122 2.75 9.77 -12.68
N VAL A 123 1.51 9.31 -12.79
CA VAL A 123 0.88 9.07 -14.12
C VAL A 123 0.74 10.40 -14.86
N LEU A 124 0.42 11.48 -14.13
CA LEU A 124 0.47 12.84 -14.67
C LEU A 124 1.90 13.29 -14.99
N SER A 125 2.93 12.80 -14.31
CA SER A 125 4.33 13.15 -14.55
C SER A 125 4.81 12.83 -15.97
N ASP A 126 4.36 11.73 -16.58
CA ASP A 126 4.73 11.42 -17.98
C ASP A 126 4.12 12.42 -18.97
N PHE A 127 2.95 12.97 -18.65
CA PHE A 127 2.37 14.11 -19.38
C PHE A 127 3.07 15.43 -19.02
N MET A 128 3.48 15.60 -17.76
CA MET A 128 4.17 16.80 -17.28
C MET A 128 5.60 16.89 -17.79
N LYS A 129 6.26 15.82 -18.26
CA LYS A 129 7.54 15.89 -19.00
C LYS A 129 7.47 16.81 -20.22
N LEU A 130 6.26 17.06 -20.75
CA LEU A 130 6.04 17.95 -21.89
C LEU A 130 5.93 19.44 -21.47
N ILE A 131 5.73 19.74 -20.18
CA ILE A 131 5.32 21.07 -19.68
C ILE A 131 6.15 21.54 -18.46
N ALA A 132 6.73 20.62 -17.69
CA ALA A 132 7.47 20.89 -16.47
C ALA A 132 8.94 21.23 -16.75
N ASN A 133 9.47 22.20 -16.01
CA ASN A 133 10.90 22.49 -16.03
C ASN A 133 11.66 21.49 -15.13
N SER A 134 12.89 21.14 -15.53
CA SER A 134 13.76 20.16 -14.85
C SER A 134 13.80 20.25 -13.30
N PRO A 135 13.83 21.42 -12.63
CA PRO A 135 13.83 21.48 -11.17
C PRO A 135 12.54 20.98 -10.50
N TYR A 136 11.39 21.10 -11.18
CA TYR A 136 10.11 20.62 -10.68
C TYR A 136 10.03 19.09 -10.76
N GLU A 137 10.58 18.51 -11.84
CA GLU A 137 10.69 17.06 -12.01
C GLU A 137 11.56 16.42 -10.92
N ILE A 138 12.69 17.04 -10.58
CA ILE A 138 13.57 16.56 -9.50
C ILE A 138 12.82 16.51 -8.18
N LYS A 139 12.09 17.57 -7.83
CA LYS A 139 11.32 17.61 -6.56
C LYS A 139 10.21 16.57 -6.52
N ILE A 140 9.50 16.36 -7.63
CA ILE A 140 8.50 15.30 -7.70
C ILE A 140 9.18 13.96 -7.47
N ARG A 141 10.27 13.66 -8.20
CA ARG A 141 11.01 12.41 -8.04
C ARG A 141 11.47 12.18 -6.60
N ASP A 142 12.00 13.20 -5.92
CA ASP A 142 12.44 13.08 -4.52
C ASP A 142 11.26 12.70 -3.60
N VAL A 143 10.08 13.29 -3.82
CA VAL A 143 8.84 12.92 -3.12
C VAL A 143 8.45 11.47 -3.43
N LEU A 144 8.56 11.04 -4.69
CA LEU A 144 8.24 9.66 -5.09
C LEU A 144 9.18 8.64 -4.46
N GLU A 145 10.49 8.87 -4.52
CA GLU A 145 11.50 8.01 -3.92
C GLU A 145 11.32 7.91 -2.41
N HIS A 146 10.91 9.00 -1.76
CA HIS A 146 10.66 8.99 -0.32
C HIS A 146 9.44 8.14 0.06
N TYR A 147 8.34 8.28 -0.68
CA TYR A 147 7.01 7.79 -0.28
C TYR A 147 6.58 6.49 -0.95
N VAL A 148 7.13 6.21 -2.12
CA VAL A 148 6.87 5.01 -2.93
C VAL A 148 8.21 4.43 -3.45
N PRO A 149 9.21 4.17 -2.58
CA PRO A 149 10.56 3.71 -3.00
C PRO A 149 10.56 2.39 -3.76
N PHE A 150 9.49 1.60 -3.65
CA PHE A 150 9.31 0.33 -4.34
C PHE A 150 8.41 0.43 -5.58
N TYR A 151 8.10 1.65 -6.04
CA TYR A 151 7.36 1.87 -7.28
C TYR A 151 8.14 1.33 -8.48
N GLU A 152 9.43 1.61 -8.54
CA GLU A 152 10.30 1.00 -9.53
C GLU A 152 10.59 -0.44 -9.08
N LYS A 153 10.36 -1.40 -9.98
CA LYS A 153 10.75 -2.79 -9.72
C LYS A 153 12.26 -2.83 -9.55
N ALA A 154 12.72 -2.99 -8.31
CA ALA A 154 14.06 -3.50 -8.09
C ALA A 154 14.18 -4.83 -8.86
N PRO A 155 15.24 -5.04 -9.66
CA PRO A 155 15.47 -6.32 -10.33
C PRO A 155 15.85 -7.38 -9.29
N ILE A 156 14.87 -7.87 -8.54
CA ILE A 156 15.04 -8.92 -7.55
C ILE A 156 14.81 -10.28 -8.21
N THR A 157 15.90 -10.97 -8.50
CA THR A 157 15.88 -12.40 -8.85
C THR A 157 15.80 -13.22 -7.56
N ILE A 158 14.67 -13.90 -7.34
CA ILE A 158 14.45 -14.74 -6.16
C ILE A 158 15.44 -15.92 -6.19
N GLY A 159 16.37 -15.97 -5.24
CA GLY A 159 17.38 -17.03 -5.11
C GLY A 159 18.80 -16.57 -4.79
N ASN A 160 19.09 -15.27 -4.91
CA ASN A 160 20.37 -14.68 -4.49
C ASN A 160 20.16 -13.65 -3.38
N ALA A 161 21.04 -13.66 -2.37
CA ALA A 161 21.09 -12.63 -1.34
C ALA A 161 21.59 -11.33 -1.96
N ASN A 162 20.68 -10.41 -2.28
CA ASN A 162 21.03 -9.08 -2.73
C ASN A 162 21.40 -8.24 -1.50
N SER A 163 22.68 -8.27 -1.16
CA SER A 163 23.33 -7.40 -0.17
C SER A 163 23.09 -5.93 -0.55
N TRP A 164 22.85 -5.09 0.47
CA TRP A 164 22.65 -3.64 0.38
C TRP A 164 23.96 -2.88 0.08
N GLU A 165 24.79 -3.39 -0.83
CA GLU A 165 26.01 -2.71 -1.25
C GLU A 165 25.91 -2.29 -2.71
N THR A 166 25.79 -0.98 -2.91
CA THR A 166 25.98 -0.33 -4.20
C THR A 166 27.45 0.09 -4.32
N ASN A 167 28.19 -0.49 -5.27
CA ASN A 167 29.43 0.12 -5.74
C ASN A 167 29.06 1.34 -6.58
N ARG A 168 29.58 2.51 -6.18
CA ARG A 168 29.60 3.73 -7.00
C ARG A 168 30.33 3.50 -8.31
#